data_AF-A0A3S4QQU4-F1
#
_entry.id   AF-A0A3S4QQU4-F1
#
_cell.length_a   1.000
_cell.length_b   1.000
_cell.length_c   1.000
_cell.angle_alpha   90.00
_cell.angle_beta   90.00
_cell.angle_gamma   90.00
#
_symmetry.space_group_name_H-M   'P 1'
#
loop_
_entity.id
_entity.type
_entity.pdbx_description
1 polymer ?
#
loop_
_entity_poly.entity_id
_entity_poly.type
_entity_poly.pdbx_seq_one_letter_code
_entity_poly.pdbx_strand_id
1 'polypeptide(L)'
;MIADIIKNRAHGKPHLVGLSLGGGLVLKLLEKHADLFDRAIVDVANHEPINGHGKVIAVVYIMSLLKNTKLIGQLYDKNNAG
;
A
#
# COMPACT_ATOMS: atom_id res chain seq x y z
N MET A 1 -1.57 10.89 -14.38
CA MET A 1 -1.37 10.93 -12.92
C MET A 1 -2.58 10.29 -12.24
N ILE A 2 -2.53 9.87 -10.96
CA ILE A 2 -3.67 9.18 -10.30
C ILE A 2 -4.96 10.02 -10.32
N ALA A 3 -4.84 11.36 -10.26
CA ALA A 3 -5.96 12.29 -10.38
C ALA A 3 -6.66 12.19 -11.75
N ASP A 4 -5.92 12.06 -12.85
CA ASP A 4 -6.51 11.92 -14.19
C ASP A 4 -7.23 10.59 -14.36
N ILE A 5 -6.69 9.52 -13.76
CA ILE A 5 -7.34 8.20 -13.76
C ILE A 5 -8.67 8.29 -13.01
N ILE A 6 -8.69 8.98 -11.86
CA ILE A 6 -9.91 9.20 -11.08
C ILE A 6 -10.92 10.00 -11.91
N LYS A 7 -10.52 11.13 -12.54
CA LYS A 7 -11.42 11.94 -13.37
C LYS A 7 -12.01 11.17 -14.56
N ASN A 8 -11.22 10.32 -15.21
CA ASN A 8 -11.65 9.56 -16.38
C ASN A 8 -12.53 8.35 -16.02
N ARG A 9 -12.42 7.82 -14.79
CA ARG A 9 -13.15 6.63 -14.34
C ARG A 9 -14.37 6.96 -13.47
N ALA A 10 -14.32 8.06 -12.72
CA ALA A 10 -15.38 8.44 -11.81
C ALA A 10 -16.47 9.20 -12.56
N HIS A 11 -17.71 8.73 -12.40
CA HIS A 11 -18.89 9.46 -12.87
C HIS A 11 -19.30 10.44 -11.78
N GLY A 12 -18.78 11.67 -11.83
CA GLY A 12 -19.01 12.71 -10.82
C GLY A 12 -17.91 12.78 -9.77
N LYS A 13 -18.23 13.33 -8.58
CA LYS A 13 -17.27 13.43 -7.47
C LYS A 13 -17.25 12.13 -6.65
N PRO A 14 -16.17 11.34 -6.70
CA PRO A 14 -16.07 10.08 -5.96
C PRO A 14 -15.91 10.30 -4.45
N HIS A 15 -16.17 9.24 -3.68
CA HIS A 15 -15.76 9.13 -2.28
C HIS A 15 -14.47 8.31 -2.21
N LEU A 16 -13.43 8.86 -1.57
CA LEU A 16 -12.15 8.19 -1.41
C LEU A 16 -12.07 7.50 -0.05
N VAL A 17 -11.52 6.28 -0.06
CA VAL A 17 -11.20 5.54 1.16
C VAL A 17 -9.74 5.13 1.08
N GLY A 18 -8.92 5.64 2.00
CA GLY A 18 -7.50 5.38 2.04
C GLY A 18 -7.14 4.64 3.34
N LEU A 19 -6.56 3.44 3.19
CA LEU A 19 -6.06 2.63 4.31
C LEU A 19 -4.53 2.57 4.25
N SER A 20 -3.85 2.66 5.40
CA SER A 20 -2.39 2.55 5.48
C SER A 20 -1.70 3.53 4.52
N LEU A 21 -0.88 3.06 3.58
CA LEU A 21 -0.26 3.88 2.54
C LEU A 21 -1.29 4.63 1.67
N GLY A 22 -2.45 4.02 1.43
CA GLY A 22 -3.54 4.63 0.67
C GLY A 22 -4.11 5.88 1.37
N GLY A 23 -4.11 5.90 2.71
CA GLY A 23 -4.52 7.08 3.48
C GLY A 23 -3.59 8.28 3.28
N GLY A 24 -2.27 8.04 3.27
CA GLY A 24 -1.29 9.07 2.92
C GLY A 24 -1.46 9.58 1.48
N LEU A 25 -1.86 8.71 0.56
CA LEU A 25 -2.12 9.07 -0.83
C LEU A 25 -3.38 9.93 -0.99
N VAL A 26 -4.42 9.64 -0.20
CA VAL A 26 -5.63 10.48 -0.12
C VAL A 26 -5.31 11.86 0.47
N LEU A 27 -4.50 11.94 1.51
CA LEU A 27 -4.02 13.23 2.07
C LEU A 27 -3.29 14.07 1.02
N LYS A 28 -2.41 13.45 0.24
CA LYS A 28 -1.65 14.13 -0.82
C LYS A 28 -2.52 14.56 -1.99
N LEU A 29 -3.60 13.83 -2.26
CA LEU A 29 -4.63 14.22 -3.22
C LEU A 29 -5.46 15.40 -2.68
N LEU A 30 -5.80 15.41 -1.40
CA LEU A 30 -6.45 16.55 -0.72
C LEU A 30 -5.59 17.82 -0.84
N GLU A 31 -4.28 17.71 -0.60
CA GLU A 31 -3.35 18.84 -0.66
C GLU A 31 -3.29 19.50 -2.05
N LYS A 32 -3.36 18.70 -3.13
CA LYS A 32 -3.12 19.19 -4.50
C LYS A 32 -4.37 19.30 -5.37
N HIS A 33 -5.42 18.55 -5.05
CA HIS A 33 -6.61 18.35 -5.88
C HIS A 33 -7.86 18.16 -5.00
N ALA A 34 -8.08 19.05 -4.02
CA ALA A 34 -9.21 18.97 -3.09
C ALA A 34 -10.59 18.99 -3.78
N ASP A 35 -10.68 19.57 -4.98
CA ASP A 35 -11.90 19.64 -5.78
C ASP A 35 -12.30 18.29 -6.41
N LEU A 36 -11.38 17.32 -6.41
CA LEU A 36 -11.50 16.06 -7.15
C LEU A 36 -12.54 15.09 -6.56
N PHE A 37 -12.84 15.16 -5.26
CA PHE A 37 -13.72 14.20 -4.57
C PHE A 37 -14.64 14.92 -3.57
N ASP A 38 -15.74 14.27 -3.21
CA ASP A 38 -16.71 14.86 -2.26
C ASP A 38 -16.33 14.57 -0.81
N ARG A 39 -15.84 13.35 -0.54
CA ARG A 39 -15.52 12.87 0.80
C ARG A 39 -14.28 11.99 0.79
N ALA A 40 -13.53 12.01 1.88
CA ALA A 40 -12.38 11.15 2.12
C ALA A 40 -12.47 10.51 3.51
N ILE A 41 -12.34 9.19 3.56
CA ILE A 41 -12.12 8.44 4.81
C ILE A 41 -10.65 8.02 4.81
N VAL A 42 -9.95 8.40 5.88
CA VAL A 42 -8.52 8.13 6.05
C VAL A 42 -8.36 7.33 7.33
N ASP A 43 -7.89 6.10 7.21
CA ASP A 43 -7.62 5.23 8.34
C ASP A 43 -6.19 4.68 8.28
N VAL A 44 -5.55 4.60 9.44
CA VAL A 44 -4.14 4.22 9.62
C VAL A 44 -3.17 5.03 8.74
N ALA A 45 -3.44 6.32 8.53
CA ALA A 45 -2.50 7.22 7.86
C ALA A 45 -1.59 7.90 8.89
N ASN A 46 -0.28 7.74 8.74
CA ASN A 46 0.67 8.57 9.48
C ASN A 46 0.69 9.97 8.88
N HIS A 47 0.58 10.99 9.74
CA HIS A 47 0.75 12.40 9.37
C HIS A 47 2.20 12.71 8.96
N GLU A 48 3.15 11.95 9.50
CA GLU A 48 4.57 12.02 9.14
C GLU A 48 4.90 11.04 8.02
N PRO A 49 5.84 11.38 7.12
CA PRO A 49 6.43 10.40 6.22
C PRO A 49 6.86 9.17 7.02
N ILE A 50 6.61 7.97 6.51
CA ILE A 50 7.15 6.74 7.11
C ILE A 50 8.68 6.85 7.05
N ASN A 51 9.28 7.33 8.13
CA ASN A 51 10.72 7.43 8.29
C ASN A 51 11.27 6.01 8.26
N GLY A 52 12.17 5.73 7.31
CA GLY A 52 12.68 4.37 7.10
C GLY A 52 11.79 3.48 6.22
N HIS A 53 10.98 4.03 5.31
CA HIS A 53 10.33 3.27 4.23
C HIS A 53 11.30 2.33 3.49
N GLY A 54 12.57 2.72 3.32
CA GLY A 54 13.62 1.84 2.80
C GLY A 54 13.87 0.59 3.66
N LYS A 55 13.78 0.70 5.00
CA LYS A 55 13.87 -0.45 5.91
C LYS A 55 12.67 -1.38 5.77
N VAL A 56 11.46 -0.82 5.64
CA VAL A 56 10.25 -1.63 5.43
C VAL A 56 10.32 -2.37 4.09
N ILE A 57 10.70 -1.68 3.01
CA ILE A 57 10.92 -2.30 1.70
C ILE A 57 11.98 -3.40 1.80
N ALA A 58 13.12 -3.13 2.43
CA ALA A 58 14.18 -4.11 2.61
C ALA A 58 13.72 -5.34 3.41
N VAL A 59 12.99 -5.16 4.52
CA VAL A 59 12.44 -6.26 5.32
C VAL A 59 11.44 -7.09 4.51
N VAL A 60 10.53 -6.46 3.78
CA VAL A 60 9.57 -7.17 2.92
C VAL A 60 10.31 -7.95 1.82
N TYR A 61 11.34 -7.36 1.24
CA TYR A 61 12.16 -8.01 0.21
C TYR A 61 12.95 -9.20 0.77
N ILE A 62 13.56 -9.04 1.95
CA ILE A 62 14.28 -10.11 2.67
C ILE A 62 13.31 -11.24 3.04
N MET A 63 12.14 -10.93 3.59
CA MET A 63 11.13 -11.95 3.90
C MET A 63 10.61 -12.64 2.64
N SER A 64 10.42 -11.92 1.54
CA SER A 64 10.03 -12.51 0.25
C SER A 64 11.13 -13.44 -0.28
N LEU A 65 12.40 -13.04 -0.21
CA LEU A 65 13.55 -13.88 -0.55
C LEU A 65 13.64 -15.12 0.33
N LEU A 66 13.43 -15.00 1.64
CA LEU A 66 13.44 -16.12 2.59
C LEU A 66 12.27 -17.09 2.36
N LYS A 67 11.08 -16.57 1.99
CA LYS A 67 9.92 -17.41 1.62
C LYS A 67 10.09 -18.09 0.27
N ASN A 68 10.81 -17.46 -0.67
CA ASN A 68 11.01 -17.95 -2.03
C ASN A 68 12.29 -18.77 -2.21
N THR A 69 13.19 -18.77 -1.22
CA THR A 69 14.35 -19.66 -1.20
C THR A 69 13.90 -21.05 -0.73
N LYS A 70 14.40 -22.07 -1.43
CA LYS A 70 14.25 -23.52 -1.24
C LYS A 70 14.24 -24.05 0.20
N LEU A 71 14.56 -23.24 1.20
CA LEU A 71 14.54 -23.55 2.64
C LEU A 71 13.15 -23.96 3.13
N ILE A 72 12.06 -23.25 2.78
CA ILE A 72 10.70 -23.67 3.18
C ILE A 72 10.30 -24.97 2.47
N GLY A 73 10.64 -25.13 1.19
CA GLY A 73 10.41 -26.38 0.45
C GLY A 73 11.16 -27.58 1.05
N GLN A 74 12.44 -27.40 1.40
CA GLN A 74 13.25 -28.45 2.03
C GLN A 74 12.83 -28.75 3.47
N LEU A 75 12.32 -27.76 4.22
CA LEU A 75 11.73 -27.98 5.55
C LEU A 75 10.37 -28.69 5.47
N TYR A 76 9.59 -28.45 4.42
CA TYR A 76 8.33 -29.17 4.18
C TYR A 76 8.59 -30.62 3.75
N ASP A 77 9.52 -30.88 2.84
CA ASP A 77 9.89 -32.24 2.42
C ASP A 77 10.51 -33.05 3.56
N LYS A 78 11.34 -32.43 4.41
CA LYS A 78 11.98 -33.11 5.55
C LYS A 78 11.01 -33.47 6.68
N ASN A 79 9.88 -32.78 6.82
CA ASN A 79 8.86 -33.09 7.82
C ASN A 79 7.72 -33.99 7.29
N ASN A 80 7.69 -34.29 5.98
CA ASN A 80 6.71 -35.17 5.35
C ASN A 80 7.32 -36.46 4.76
N ALA A 81 8.64 -36.65 4.82
CA ALA A 81 9.30 -37.93 4.57
C ALA A 81 9.23 -38.82 5.82
N GLY A 82 8.00 -39.25 6.16
CA GLY A 82 7.73 -40.37 7.06
C GLY A 82 7.68 -41.68 6.29
#